data_AF-A0A2W4YSE5-F1
#
_entry.id   AF-A0A2W4YSE5-F1
#
_cell.length_a   1.000
_cell.length_b   1.000
_cell.length_c   1.000
_cell.angle_alpha   90.00
_cell.angle_beta   90.00
_cell.angle_gamma   90.00
#
_symmetry.space_group_name_H-M   'P 1'
#
loop_
_entity.id
_entity.type
_entity.pdbx_description
1 polymer ?
#
loop_
_entity_poly.entity_id
_entity_poly.type
_entity_poly.pdbx_seq_one_letter_code
_entity_poly.pdbx_strand_id
1 'polypeptide(L)'
;MKTDRLLAFSDGVLAIIITIMVLELRPPHETTIEGLLAIAPVFLSYVLSFIYLAIYWNNHHHMMHTVKRVNGAILWGNMHFLFWLSLVPFTTAWLGETGGAKWPTIVYGVSLLAAAIAYYTVSVRRGFQLPVFRNRFDWSGLPEK
;
A
#
# COMPACT_ATOMS: atom_id res chain seq x y z
N MET A 1 -19.86 -2.80 13.97
CA MET A 1 -18.74 -1.92 14.35
C MET A 1 -18.93 -0.57 13.66
N LYS A 2 -18.55 0.56 14.29
CA LYS A 2 -18.56 1.86 13.60
C LYS A 2 -17.49 1.86 12.49
N THR A 3 -17.82 2.39 11.32
CA THR A 3 -16.92 2.47 10.16
C THR A 3 -15.61 3.18 10.52
N ASP A 4 -15.69 4.27 11.29
CA ASP A 4 -14.54 5.08 11.71
C ASP A 4 -13.48 4.28 12.47
N ARG A 5 -13.90 3.29 13.27
CA ARG A 5 -12.96 2.43 14.01
C ARG A 5 -12.19 1.49 13.08
N LEU A 6 -12.84 0.96 12.03
CA LEU A 6 -12.16 0.12 11.04
C LEU A 6 -11.19 0.94 10.21
N LEU A 7 -11.62 2.14 9.84
CA LEU A 7 -10.84 3.08 9.05
C LEU A 7 -9.58 3.46 9.83
N ALA A 8 -9.73 3.95 11.07
CA ALA A 8 -8.60 4.33 11.93
C ALA A 8 -7.62 3.16 12.18
N PHE A 9 -8.15 1.94 12.35
CA PHE A 9 -7.29 0.76 12.46
C PHE A 9 -6.48 0.51 11.18
N SER A 10 -7.13 0.58 10.02
CA SER A 10 -6.48 0.33 8.73
C SER A 10 -5.44 1.40 8.39
N ASP A 11 -5.75 2.67 8.69
CA ASP A 11 -4.84 3.80 8.55
C ASP A 11 -3.59 3.62 9.44
N GLY A 12 -3.78 3.20 10.70
CA GLY A 12 -2.67 2.91 11.62
C GLY A 12 -1.77 1.77 11.12
N VAL A 13 -2.36 0.69 10.59
CA VAL A 13 -1.59 -0.42 10.03
C VAL A 13 -0.81 0.02 8.79
N LEU A 14 -1.43 0.76 7.87
CA LEU A 14 -0.77 1.28 6.67
C LEU A 14 0.36 2.26 7.01
N ALA A 15 0.17 3.13 8.00
CA ALA A 15 1.22 4.02 8.48
C ALA A 15 2.44 3.24 8.99
N ILE A 16 2.24 2.17 9.77
CA ILE A 16 3.34 1.30 10.25
C ILE A 16 4.03 0.58 9.08
N ILE A 17 3.29 0.10 8.08
CA ILE A 17 3.88 -0.56 6.91
C ILE A 17 4.78 0.42 6.14
N ILE A 18 4.31 1.65 5.93
CA ILE A 18 5.08 2.71 5.25
C ILE A 18 6.35 3.05 6.05
N THR A 19 6.28 3.14 7.37
CA THR A 19 7.48 3.40 8.19
C THR A 19 8.46 2.23 8.18
N ILE A 20 7.99 0.99 8.21
CA ILE A 20 8.88 -0.18 8.07
C ILE A 20 9.60 -0.17 6.72
N MET A 21 8.93 0.20 5.62
CA MET A 21 9.57 0.23 4.31
C MET A 21 10.79 1.16 4.25
N VAL A 22 10.73 2.34 4.87
CA VAL A 22 11.88 3.26 4.86
C VAL A 22 13.02 2.74 5.74
N LEU A 23 12.72 1.94 6.77
CA LEU A 23 13.75 1.30 7.61
C LEU A 23 14.54 0.23 6.85
N GLU A 24 13.95 -0.40 5.83
CA GLU A 24 14.65 -1.37 4.97
C GLU A 24 15.57 -0.70 3.94
N LEU A 25 15.43 0.62 3.71
CA LEU A 25 16.33 1.37 2.86
C LEU A 25 17.64 1.67 3.61
N ARG A 26 18.58 0.74 3.54
CA ARG A 26 19.87 0.86 4.23
C ARG A 26 20.83 1.78 3.47
N PRO A 27 21.52 2.71 4.15
CA PRO A 27 22.56 3.52 3.51
C PRO A 27 23.73 2.63 3.03
N PRO A 28 24.44 3.03 1.96
CA PRO A 28 25.65 2.34 1.52
C PRO A 28 26.74 2.44 2.59
N HIS A 29 27.65 1.46 2.61
CA HIS A 29 28.79 1.50 3.53
C HIS A 29 29.88 2.46 3.04
N GLU A 30 29.93 2.65 1.72
CA GLU A 30 30.83 3.55 1.03
C GLU A 30 30.39 5.00 1.21
N THR A 31 31.35 5.90 1.41
CA THR A 31 31.09 7.35 1.58
C THR A 31 31.09 8.12 0.25
N THR A 32 31.02 7.42 -0.89
CA THR A 32 31.12 8.01 -2.22
C THR A 32 29.79 8.03 -2.95
N ILE A 33 29.69 8.88 -3.99
CA ILE A 33 28.48 8.96 -4.83
C ILE A 33 28.25 7.63 -5.55
N GLU A 34 29.32 6.91 -5.92
CA GLU A 34 29.23 5.59 -6.55
C GLU A 34 28.55 4.57 -5.62
N GLY A 35 28.81 4.63 -4.31
CA GLY A 35 28.11 3.83 -3.31
C GLY A 35 26.61 4.13 -3.27
N LEU A 36 26.23 5.39 -3.40
CA LEU A 36 24.83 5.80 -3.48
C LEU A 36 24.15 5.29 -4.77
N LEU A 37 24.86 5.34 -5.90
CA LEU A 37 24.36 4.81 -7.17
C LEU A 37 24.19 3.28 -7.13
N ALA A 38 25.03 2.56 -6.37
CA ALA A 38 24.91 1.12 -6.20
C ALA A 38 23.59 0.70 -5.53
N ILE A 39 23.03 1.53 -4.64
CA ILE A 39 21.74 1.27 -3.98
C ILE A 39 20.52 1.80 -4.76
N ALA A 40 20.71 2.38 -5.94
CA ALA A 40 19.62 2.92 -6.76
C ALA A 40 18.51 1.88 -7.07
N PRO A 41 18.79 0.59 -7.32
CA PRO A 41 17.73 -0.42 -7.51
C PRO A 41 16.87 -0.64 -6.25
N VAL A 42 17.49 -0.58 -5.06
CA VAL A 42 16.79 -0.69 -3.77
C VAL A 42 15.89 0.54 -3.57
N PHE A 43 16.44 1.73 -3.80
CA PHE A 43 15.70 2.99 -3.70
C PHE A 43 14.51 3.04 -4.67
N LEU A 44 14.69 2.61 -5.93
CA LEU A 44 13.62 2.57 -6.91
C LEU A 44 12.50 1.60 -6.49
N SER A 45 12.87 0.41 -6.00
CA SER A 45 11.91 -0.58 -5.50
C SER A 45 11.11 -0.01 -4.32
N TYR A 46 11.78 0.71 -3.41
CA TYR A 46 11.13 1.44 -2.31
C TYR A 46 10.13 2.48 -2.82
N VAL A 47 10.53 3.37 -3.74
CA VAL A 47 9.66 4.44 -4.26
C VAL A 47 8.42 3.87 -4.93
N LEU A 48 8.58 2.85 -5.79
CA LEU A 48 7.47 2.19 -6.46
C LEU A 48 6.47 1.58 -5.46
N SER A 49 7.00 0.92 -4.43
CA SER A 49 6.18 0.30 -3.40
C SER A 49 5.52 1.32 -2.48
N PHE A 50 6.17 2.45 -2.22
CA PHE A 50 5.58 3.56 -1.47
C PHE A 50 4.39 4.14 -2.21
N ILE A 51 4.55 4.43 -3.52
CA ILE A 51 3.47 4.92 -4.38
C ILE A 51 2.32 3.89 -4.41
N TYR A 52 2.64 2.60 -4.53
CA TYR A 52 1.67 1.53 -4.48
C TYR A 52 0.83 1.56 -3.18
N LEU A 53 1.48 1.59 -2.02
CA LEU A 53 0.80 1.68 -0.72
C LEU A 53 -0.02 2.97 -0.58
N ALA A 54 0.50 4.11 -1.03
CA ALA A 54 -0.19 5.40 -0.97
C ALA A 54 -1.46 5.42 -1.83
N ILE A 55 -1.42 4.82 -3.03
CA ILE A 55 -2.61 4.66 -3.89
C ILE A 55 -3.65 3.80 -3.19
N TYR A 56 -3.24 2.67 -2.60
CA TYR A 56 -4.14 1.78 -1.89
C TYR A 56 -4.75 2.42 -0.64
N TRP A 57 -3.94 3.15 0.13
CA TRP A 57 -4.41 3.92 1.28
C TRP A 57 -5.46 4.93 0.85
N ASN A 58 -5.17 5.78 -0.15
CA ASN A 58 -6.11 6.79 -0.62
C ASN A 58 -7.42 6.17 -1.12
N ASN A 59 -7.32 5.06 -1.88
CA ASN A 59 -8.49 4.32 -2.35
C ASN A 59 -9.30 3.71 -1.21
N HIS A 60 -8.63 3.10 -0.24
CA HIS A 60 -9.25 2.46 0.90
C HIS A 60 -9.93 3.48 1.81
N HIS A 61 -9.26 4.58 2.12
CA HIS A 61 -9.76 5.68 2.93
C HIS A 61 -11.07 6.24 2.32
N HIS A 62 -11.03 6.59 1.03
CA HIS A 62 -12.23 7.03 0.31
C HIS A 62 -13.32 5.95 0.24
N MET A 63 -12.91 4.69 0.01
CA MET A 63 -13.85 3.56 -0.06
C MET A 63 -14.62 3.41 1.26
N MET A 64 -13.94 3.53 2.40
CA MET A 64 -14.52 3.35 3.73
C MET A 64 -15.49 4.48 4.12
N HIS A 65 -15.26 5.73 3.72
CA HIS A 65 -16.19 6.84 4.00
C HIS A 65 -17.59 6.64 3.45
N THR A 66 -17.74 5.85 2.39
CA THR A 66 -19.04 5.53 1.80
C THR A 66 -19.73 4.31 2.44
N VAL A 67 -19.06 3.60 3.36
CA VAL A 67 -19.59 2.40 4.04
C VAL A 67 -20.53 2.81 5.17
N LYS A 68 -21.83 2.60 5.00
CA LYS A 68 -22.84 2.92 6.02
C LYS A 68 -22.80 1.98 7.23
N ARG A 69 -22.48 0.70 7.04
CA ARG A 69 -22.39 -0.31 8.12
C ARG A 69 -21.31 -1.33 7.83
N VAL A 70 -20.47 -1.61 8.83
CA VAL A 70 -19.47 -2.68 8.78
C VAL A 70 -20.06 -3.98 9.32
N ASN A 71 -20.14 -5.00 8.45
CA ASN A 71 -20.48 -6.37 8.81
C ASN A 71 -19.21 -7.26 8.90
N GLY A 72 -19.37 -8.51 9.34
CA GLY A 72 -18.25 -9.44 9.50
C GLY A 72 -17.50 -9.73 8.19
N ALA A 73 -18.19 -9.78 7.06
CA ALA A 73 -17.59 -10.06 5.76
C ALA A 73 -16.65 -8.92 5.28
N ILE A 74 -17.02 -7.66 5.56
CA ILE A 74 -16.18 -6.49 5.31
C ILE A 74 -14.97 -6.50 6.25
N LEU A 75 -15.16 -6.84 7.52
CA LEU A 75 -14.08 -6.90 8.52
C LEU A 75 -13.02 -7.94 8.12
N TRP A 76 -13.42 -9.17 7.81
CA TRP A 76 -12.50 -10.22 7.36
C TRP A 76 -11.83 -9.90 6.02
N GLY A 77 -12.59 -9.32 5.08
CA GLY A 77 -12.00 -8.84 3.82
C GLY A 77 -10.93 -7.77 4.07
N ASN A 78 -11.17 -6.85 5.00
CA ASN A 78 -10.20 -5.83 5.40
C ASN A 78 -8.94 -6.43 6.00
N MET A 79 -9.07 -7.42 6.90
CA MET A 79 -7.91 -8.12 7.47
C MET A 79 -7.11 -8.85 6.38
N HIS A 80 -7.79 -9.49 5.43
CA HIS A 80 -7.14 -10.17 4.31
C HIS A 80 -6.37 -9.20 3.42
N PHE A 81 -6.94 -8.02 3.15
CA PHE A 81 -6.26 -6.95 2.41
C PHE A 81 -5.03 -6.42 3.16
N LEU A 82 -5.17 -6.07 4.44
CA LEU A 82 -4.07 -5.58 5.27
C LEU A 82 -2.95 -6.61 5.42
N PHE A 83 -3.28 -7.90 5.49
CA PHE A 83 -2.28 -8.97 5.53
C PHE A 83 -1.35 -8.91 4.30
N TRP A 84 -1.89 -8.83 3.08
CA TRP A 84 -1.05 -8.77 1.89
C TRP A 84 -0.23 -7.49 1.81
N LEU A 85 -0.80 -6.35 2.22
CA LEU A 85 -0.03 -5.10 2.30
C LEU A 85 1.12 -5.18 3.31
N SER A 86 0.95 -5.93 4.40
CA SER A 86 2.01 -6.09 5.41
C SER A 86 3.24 -6.85 4.91
N LEU A 87 3.13 -7.59 3.80
CA LEU A 87 4.24 -8.29 3.15
C LEU A 87 5.02 -7.41 2.17
N VAL A 88 4.48 -6.25 1.80
CA VAL A 88 5.11 -5.33 0.84
C VAL A 88 6.52 -4.91 1.27
N PRO A 89 6.79 -4.51 2.54
CA PRO A 89 8.15 -4.13 2.96
C PRO A 89 9.18 -5.22 2.69
N PHE A 90 8.88 -6.45 3.14
CA PHE A 90 9.75 -7.62 2.95
C PHE A 90 10.02 -7.91 1.47
N THR A 91 8.96 -8.01 0.66
CA THR A 91 9.12 -8.34 -0.76
C THR A 91 9.82 -7.23 -1.56
N THR A 92 9.64 -5.97 -1.15
CA THR A 92 10.31 -4.80 -1.75
C THR A 92 11.80 -4.81 -1.46
N ALA A 93 12.18 -5.01 -0.19
CA ALA A 93 13.57 -5.09 0.22
C ALA A 93 14.28 -6.23 -0.51
N TRP A 94 13.66 -7.41 -0.52
CA TRP A 94 14.23 -8.58 -1.18
C TRP A 94 14.40 -8.39 -2.69
N LEU A 95 13.45 -7.74 -3.37
CA LEU A 95 13.56 -7.39 -4.78
C LEU A 95 14.72 -6.42 -5.03
N GLY A 96 14.81 -5.37 -4.23
CA GLY A 96 15.83 -4.33 -4.34
C GLY A 96 17.24 -4.87 -4.12
N GLU A 97 17.46 -5.63 -3.05
CA GLU A 97 18.77 -6.18 -2.68
C GLU A 97 19.29 -7.21 -3.68
N THR A 98 18.39 -7.93 -4.36
CA THR A 98 18.77 -8.96 -5.33
C THR A 98 18.82 -8.46 -6.78
N GLY A 99 18.63 -7.16 -7.02
CA GLY A 99 18.74 -6.55 -8.34
C GLY A 99 17.73 -7.11 -9.35
N GLY A 100 16.53 -7.51 -8.91
CA GLY A 100 15.51 -8.03 -9.83
C GLY A 100 15.68 -9.51 -10.19
N ALA A 101 16.30 -10.32 -9.34
CA ALA A 101 16.39 -11.75 -9.55
C ALA A 101 14.99 -12.40 -9.72
N LYS A 102 14.95 -13.55 -10.41
CA LYS A 102 13.70 -14.22 -10.83
C LYS A 102 12.71 -14.44 -9.66
N TRP A 103 13.16 -15.08 -8.59
CA TRP A 103 12.28 -15.45 -7.47
C TRP A 103 11.77 -14.26 -6.65
N PRO A 104 12.63 -13.30 -6.25
CA PRO A 104 12.20 -12.06 -5.61
C PRO A 104 11.17 -11.29 -6.44
N THR A 105 11.36 -11.21 -7.76
CA THR A 105 10.42 -10.57 -8.68
C THR A 105 9.07 -11.27 -8.72
N ILE A 106 9.06 -12.61 -8.80
CA ILE A 106 7.82 -13.40 -8.79
C ILE A 106 7.08 -13.20 -7.46
N VAL A 107 7.77 -13.29 -6.32
CA VAL A 107 7.15 -13.18 -5.00
C VAL A 107 6.63 -11.76 -4.74
N TYR A 108 7.38 -10.73 -5.16
CA TYR A 108 6.90 -9.35 -5.15
C TYR A 108 5.61 -9.21 -5.98
N GLY A 109 5.63 -9.66 -7.24
CA GLY A 109 4.46 -9.60 -8.12
C GLY A 109 3.24 -10.35 -7.58
N VAL A 110 3.43 -11.54 -7.02
CA VAL A 110 2.35 -12.33 -6.37
C VAL A 110 1.80 -11.60 -5.15
N SER A 111 2.65 -11.01 -4.32
CA SER A 111 2.22 -10.22 -3.16
C SER A 111 1.35 -9.04 -3.57
N LEU A 112 1.77 -8.26 -4.58
CA LEU A 112 0.98 -7.15 -5.11
C LEU A 112 -0.34 -7.62 -5.73
N LEU A 113 -0.31 -8.68 -6.53
CA LEU A 113 -1.50 -9.24 -7.16
C LEU A 113 -2.51 -9.73 -6.11
N ALA A 114 -2.03 -10.41 -5.07
CA ALA A 114 -2.88 -10.90 -3.99
C ALA A 114 -3.50 -9.75 -3.19
N ALA A 115 -2.75 -8.67 -2.94
CA ALA A 115 -3.30 -7.44 -2.37
C ALA A 115 -4.39 -6.82 -3.25
N ALA A 116 -4.22 -6.82 -4.58
CA ALA A 116 -5.22 -6.33 -5.52
C ALA A 116 -6.51 -7.17 -5.50
N ILE A 117 -6.39 -8.50 -5.49
CA ILE A 117 -7.53 -9.43 -5.38
C ILE A 117 -8.25 -9.24 -4.03
N ALA A 118 -7.50 -9.07 -2.94
CA ALA A 118 -8.06 -8.83 -1.63
C ALA A 118 -8.83 -7.49 -1.58
N TYR A 119 -8.27 -6.43 -2.15
CA TYR A 119 -8.94 -5.14 -2.28
C TYR A 119 -10.22 -5.24 -3.11
N TYR A 120 -10.18 -5.93 -4.25
CA TYR A 120 -11.35 -6.18 -5.09
C TYR A 120 -12.45 -6.94 -4.32
N THR A 121 -12.06 -7.92 -3.52
CA THR A 121 -13.01 -8.68 -2.68
C THR A 121 -13.73 -7.78 -1.68
N VAL A 122 -13.02 -6.83 -1.05
CA VAL A 122 -13.63 -5.85 -0.13
C VAL A 122 -14.56 -4.90 -0.89
N SER A 123 -14.14 -4.42 -2.05
CA SER A 123 -14.91 -3.44 -2.83
C SER A 123 -16.22 -4.02 -3.37
N VAL A 124 -16.23 -5.27 -3.83
CA VAL A 124 -17.45 -5.96 -4.30
C VAL A 124 -18.41 -6.20 -3.13
N ARG A 125 -17.89 -6.61 -1.97
CA ARG A 125 -18.71 -6.86 -0.76
C ARG A 125 -19.37 -5.59 -0.20
N ARG A 126 -18.90 -4.41 -0.59
CA ARG A 126 -19.50 -3.10 -0.24
C ARG A 126 -20.79 -2.81 -1.01
N GLY A 127 -21.02 -3.47 -2.14
CA GLY A 127 -21.99 -3.06 -3.15
C GLY A 127 -21.29 -2.24 -4.23
N PHE A 128 -21.26 -2.76 -5.45
CA PHE A 128 -20.52 -2.25 -6.59
C PHE A 128 -21.01 -0.85 -7.01
N GLN A 129 -20.29 0.19 -6.61
CA GLN A 129 -20.32 1.49 -7.27
C GLN A 129 -18.92 1.79 -7.78
N LEU A 130 -18.69 1.61 -9.09
CA LEU A 130 -17.53 2.20 -9.75
C LEU A 130 -17.71 3.72 -9.75
N PRO A 131 -16.69 4.46 -9.29
CA PRO A 131 -16.18 5.53 -10.14
C PRO A 131 -14.66 5.60 -10.02
N VAL A 132 -13.93 4.89 -10.89
CA VAL A 132 -12.46 4.95 -10.88
C VAL A 132 -11.92 6.28 -11.40
N PHE A 133 -12.73 7.15 -12.03
CA PHE A 133 -12.20 8.35 -12.69
C PHE A 133 -13.00 9.66 -12.59
N ARG A 134 -14.14 9.75 -11.89
CA ARG A 134 -15.00 10.93 -12.07
C ARG A 134 -14.56 12.20 -11.33
N ASN A 135 -13.83 12.15 -10.20
CA ASN A 135 -13.37 13.35 -9.46
C ASN A 135 -12.19 13.02 -8.51
N ARG A 136 -11.02 12.66 -9.04
CA ARG A 136 -9.87 12.27 -8.20
C ARG A 136 -9.05 13.45 -7.66
N PHE A 137 -9.31 14.68 -8.13
CA PHE A 137 -8.59 15.90 -7.77
C PHE A 137 -9.52 17.11 -7.78
N ASP A 138 -10.64 17.05 -7.05
CA ASP A 138 -11.44 18.25 -6.78
C ASP A 138 -10.85 18.98 -5.56
N TRP A 139 -9.92 19.90 -5.82
CA TRP A 139 -9.26 20.75 -4.83
C TRP A 139 -10.07 21.99 -4.44
N SER A 140 -11.31 22.13 -4.93
CA SER A 140 -12.14 23.32 -4.72
C SER A 140 -12.62 23.52 -3.28
N GLY A 141 -12.44 22.51 -2.41
CA GLY A 141 -12.86 22.53 -1.00
C GLY A 141 -11.74 22.77 0.02
N LEU A 142 -10.51 23.08 -0.38
CA LEU A 142 -9.46 23.42 0.59
C LEU A 142 -9.70 24.84 1.14
N PRO A 143 -9.65 25.05 2.46
CA PRO A 143 -9.66 26.41 2.99
C PRO A 143 -8.40 27.13 2.50
N GLU A 144 -8.58 28.21 1.74
CA GLU A 144 -7.52 29.21 1.54
C GLU A 144 -7.07 29.67 2.93
N LYS A 145 -5.81 29.41 3.25
CA LYS A 145 -5.10 30.07 4.34
C LYS A 145 -4.10 31.03 3.74
#